data_AF-A0A958Q2Z0-F1
#
_entry.id   AF-A0A958Q2Z0-F1
#
_cell.length_a   1.000
_cell.length_b   1.000
_cell.length_c   1.000
_cell.angle_alpha   90.00
_cell.angle_beta   90.00
_cell.angle_gamma   90.00
#
_symmetry.space_group_name_H-M   'P 1'
#
loop_
_entity.id
_entity.type
_entity.pdbx_description
1 polymer ?
#
loop_
_entity_poly.entity_id
_entity_poly.type
_entity_poly.pdbx_seq_one_letter_code
_entity_poly.pdbx_strand_id
1 'polypeptide(L)'
;MGIKFDRQETPGNLERRDLSDRPVRSTEIASNPLSHMGQLALLLVTGACATLGLEKEKVERPSQEEVHALSDPRLKSAIVRIQPLLRPDEYVIPNEVFDTYKNLVDSRQGFLKGVSSGGYISRDRLDETGTVKQFRTALTEKGLPENQIDLYERLLRSADTIVFAERVFIRDFILTAIPHERFHKEMKRLSSADYEYMKKVADEIRHIPGPGGAGSFLKEKVPQGGFLSMAAQTGSFEEFYAYMADGAWTEEVEQKLAEQSPRAYRMYLRIKEQTRLDRSEHSLR
;
A
#
# COMPACT_ATOMS: atom_id res chain seq x y z
N MET A 1 45.18 -24.74 -9.90
CA MET A 1 45.27 -23.49 -10.69
C MET A 1 44.67 -22.38 -9.86
N GLY A 2 45.53 -21.58 -9.22
CA GLY A 2 45.12 -20.50 -8.31
C GLY A 2 45.19 -19.16 -9.04
N ILE A 3 44.10 -18.40 -8.99
CA ILE A 3 44.05 -17.04 -9.52
C ILE A 3 44.16 -16.09 -8.32
N LYS A 4 45.28 -15.37 -8.25
CA LYS A 4 45.47 -14.21 -7.39
C LYS A 4 44.90 -12.99 -8.11
N PHE A 5 44.10 -12.19 -7.41
CA PHE A 5 43.76 -10.84 -7.84
C PHE A 5 44.38 -9.86 -6.84
N ASP A 6 45.34 -9.09 -7.33
CA ASP A 6 45.93 -7.96 -6.63
C ASP A 6 44.98 -6.76 -6.69
N ARG A 7 44.76 -6.13 -5.53
CA ARG A 7 44.22 -4.78 -5.39
C ARG A 7 45.36 -3.78 -5.61
N GLN A 8 45.09 -2.72 -6.37
CA GLN A 8 45.72 -1.43 -6.13
C GLN A 8 44.69 -0.30 -6.19
N GLU A 9 44.79 0.54 -5.17
CA GLU A 9 44.02 1.74 -4.89
C GLU A 9 44.52 2.92 -5.75
N THR A 10 43.65 3.89 -6.00
CA THR A 10 44.07 5.28 -6.26
C THR A 10 43.09 6.23 -5.56
N PRO A 11 43.57 7.18 -4.74
CA PRO A 11 42.74 8.20 -4.11
C PRO A 11 42.89 9.58 -4.79
N GLY A 12 41.84 10.38 -4.67
CA GLY A 12 41.95 11.83 -4.47
C GLY A 12 41.82 12.74 -5.71
N ASN A 13 40.73 13.50 -5.77
CA ASN A 13 40.72 14.95 -5.52
C ASN A 13 39.40 15.56 -6.03
N LEU A 14 38.55 15.99 -5.09
CA LEU A 14 37.37 16.81 -5.36
C LEU A 14 37.71 18.26 -4.99
N GLU A 15 37.91 19.08 -6.02
CA GLU A 15 38.05 20.53 -5.89
C GLU A 15 36.76 21.15 -5.36
N ARG A 16 36.89 21.92 -4.27
CA ARG A 16 35.86 22.85 -3.80
C ARG A 16 35.85 24.05 -4.75
N ARG A 17 34.73 24.31 -5.41
CA ARG A 17 34.46 25.61 -6.03
C ARG A 17 33.60 26.45 -5.10
N ASP A 18 34.21 27.56 -4.73
CA ASP A 18 33.61 28.71 -4.07
C ASP A 18 32.64 29.40 -5.04
N LEU A 19 31.41 29.69 -4.58
CA LEU A 19 30.43 30.49 -5.30
C LEU A 19 30.03 31.66 -4.41
N SER A 20 30.91 32.65 -4.33
CA SER A 20 30.55 33.99 -3.90
C SER A 20 29.88 34.75 -5.06
N ASP A 21 29.03 35.70 -4.68
CA ASP A 21 28.60 36.86 -5.47
C ASP A 21 27.44 36.69 -6.46
N ARG A 22 26.22 36.91 -5.94
CA ARG A 22 25.20 37.66 -6.68
C ARG A 22 24.49 38.69 -5.79
N PRO A 23 24.38 39.96 -6.23
CA PRO A 23 23.76 41.03 -5.45
C PRO A 23 22.23 40.98 -5.53
N VAL A 24 21.61 41.21 -4.37
CA VAL A 24 20.18 41.44 -4.19
C VAL A 24 19.86 42.85 -4.70
N ARG A 25 19.01 42.97 -5.72
CA ARG A 25 18.37 44.23 -6.10
C ARG A 25 17.06 44.37 -5.32
N SER A 26 17.06 45.26 -4.33
CA SER A 26 15.86 45.78 -3.68
C SER A 26 15.28 46.92 -4.52
N THR A 27 14.10 46.71 -5.10
CA THR A 27 13.29 47.77 -5.70
C THR A 27 12.49 48.50 -4.64
N GLU A 28 12.60 49.82 -4.69
CA GLU A 28 11.91 50.82 -3.88
C GLU A 28 10.38 50.69 -4.01
N ILE A 29 9.68 50.73 -2.87
CA ILE A 29 8.24 50.99 -2.81
C ILE A 29 8.07 52.40 -2.26
N ALA A 30 7.71 53.31 -3.16
CA ALA A 30 7.28 54.66 -2.81
C ALA A 30 5.82 54.63 -2.31
N SER A 31 5.63 55.36 -1.22
CA SER A 31 4.38 55.68 -0.54
C SER A 31 3.39 56.47 -1.40
N ASN A 32 2.08 56.28 -1.15
CA ASN A 32 1.23 57.44 -0.80
C ASN A 32 -0.08 57.05 -0.09
N PRO A 33 -0.62 57.94 0.76
CA PRO A 33 -1.76 57.67 1.65
C PRO A 33 -3.09 58.23 1.13
N LEU A 34 -4.18 57.62 1.65
CA LEU A 34 -5.51 58.19 1.92
C LEU A 34 -6.26 58.93 0.80
N SER A 35 -7.37 58.34 0.35
CA SER A 35 -8.58 59.10 0.05
C SER A 35 -9.86 58.31 0.38
N HIS A 36 -10.71 59.00 1.15
CA HIS A 36 -12.18 58.96 1.26
C HIS A 36 -12.93 57.65 0.92
N MET A 37 -13.55 57.00 1.91
CA MET A 37 -14.97 57.24 2.27
C MET A 37 -15.92 57.35 1.08
N GLY A 38 -16.78 56.35 0.90
CA GLY A 38 -18.04 56.55 0.18
C GLY A 38 -18.61 55.30 -0.49
N GLN A 39 -19.37 54.53 0.29
CA GLN A 39 -20.56 53.80 -0.17
C GLN A 39 -20.37 52.72 -1.24
N LEU A 40 -20.35 51.46 -0.81
CA LEU A 40 -21.31 50.47 -1.27
C LEU A 40 -21.27 49.27 -0.35
N ALA A 41 -22.45 48.92 0.16
CA ALA A 41 -22.72 47.70 0.87
C ALA A 41 -22.28 46.50 0.03
N LEU A 42 -21.03 46.08 0.21
CA LEU A 42 -20.57 44.80 -0.27
C LEU A 42 -20.65 43.84 0.90
N LEU A 43 -21.70 43.04 0.81
CA LEU A 43 -22.10 41.90 1.60
C LEU A 43 -21.03 40.79 1.50
N LEU A 44 -19.80 41.09 1.92
CA LEU A 44 -18.65 40.20 1.89
C LEU A 44 -17.81 40.47 3.12
N VAL A 45 -17.43 39.40 3.82
CA VAL A 45 -16.57 39.40 5.00
C VAL A 45 -17.31 39.66 6.32
N THR A 46 -18.12 38.68 6.73
CA THR A 46 -18.20 38.15 8.12
C THR A 46 -19.24 37.02 8.14
N GLY A 47 -18.91 35.89 7.53
CA GLY A 47 -19.85 34.78 7.46
C GLY A 47 -19.35 33.61 6.64
N ALA A 48 -18.26 32.99 7.10
CA ALA A 48 -17.95 31.56 6.92
C ALA A 48 -16.46 31.32 7.19
N CYS A 49 -16.08 31.31 8.48
CA CYS A 49 -15.09 30.33 8.96
C CYS A 49 -15.72 28.93 8.95
N ALA A 50 -16.32 28.58 7.81
CA ALA A 50 -16.91 27.31 7.52
C ALA A 50 -16.07 26.73 6.39
N THR A 51 -14.85 26.29 6.73
CA THR A 51 -14.47 24.95 6.29
C THR A 51 -15.46 23.98 6.94
N LEU A 52 -16.71 24.03 6.50
CA LEU A 52 -17.57 22.86 6.47
C LEU A 52 -16.71 21.88 5.71
N GLY A 53 -16.10 20.96 6.45
CA GLY A 53 -15.63 19.73 5.88
C GLY A 53 -16.85 19.13 5.23
N LEU A 54 -17.03 19.42 3.95
CA LEU A 54 -17.85 18.61 3.07
C LEU A 54 -17.23 17.23 3.26
N GLU A 55 -17.88 16.41 4.10
CA GLU A 55 -17.58 15.00 4.18
C GLU A 55 -17.57 14.55 2.72
N LYS A 56 -16.38 14.27 2.19
CA LYS A 56 -16.25 13.89 0.79
C LYS A 56 -17.24 12.75 0.59
N GLU A 57 -18.17 12.96 -0.33
CA GLU A 57 -19.26 12.03 -0.58
C GLU A 57 -18.66 10.63 -0.70
N LYS A 58 -19.11 9.74 0.17
CA LYS A 58 -18.55 8.39 0.23
C LYS A 58 -18.91 7.71 -1.08
N VAL A 59 -17.89 7.43 -1.90
CA VAL A 59 -18.07 6.70 -3.16
C VAL A 59 -18.73 5.36 -2.84
N GLU A 60 -19.92 5.14 -3.40
CA GLU A 60 -20.66 3.90 -3.21
C GLU A 60 -19.89 2.74 -3.85
N ARG A 61 -19.65 1.69 -3.06
CA ARG A 61 -18.92 0.51 -3.52
C ARG A 61 -19.81 -0.34 -4.41
N PRO A 62 -19.34 -0.78 -5.60
CA PRO A 62 -20.10 -1.73 -6.40
C PRO A 62 -20.21 -3.10 -5.70
N SER A 63 -21.31 -3.80 -5.91
CA SER A 63 -21.45 -5.20 -5.54
C SER A 63 -20.46 -6.10 -6.30
N GLN A 64 -20.17 -7.28 -5.75
CA GLN A 64 -19.35 -8.27 -6.47
C GLN A 64 -20.03 -8.72 -7.76
N GLU A 65 -21.36 -8.85 -7.76
CA GLU A 65 -22.15 -9.21 -8.93
C GLU A 65 -21.98 -8.20 -10.07
N GLU A 66 -21.99 -6.90 -9.77
CA GLU A 66 -21.73 -5.85 -10.77
C GLU A 66 -20.32 -5.96 -11.38
N VAL A 67 -19.30 -6.12 -10.53
CA VAL A 67 -17.89 -6.27 -10.97
C VAL A 67 -17.71 -7.53 -11.81
N HIS A 68 -18.30 -8.63 -11.38
CA HIS A 68 -18.20 -9.91 -12.07
C HIS A 68 -19.03 -9.96 -13.35
N ALA A 69 -20.15 -9.25 -13.44
CA ALA A 69 -20.97 -9.20 -14.65
C ALA A 69 -20.19 -8.65 -15.85
N LEU A 70 -19.35 -7.63 -15.61
CA LEU A 70 -18.54 -6.96 -16.63
C LEU A 70 -17.14 -7.55 -16.82
N SER A 71 -16.77 -8.57 -16.05
CA SER A 71 -15.47 -9.24 -16.17
C SER A 71 -15.37 -10.07 -17.46
N ASP A 72 -14.14 -10.27 -17.97
CA ASP A 72 -13.88 -11.16 -19.10
C ASP A 72 -14.38 -12.60 -18.80
N PRO A 73 -14.96 -13.34 -19.77
CA PRO A 73 -15.42 -14.71 -19.56
C PRO A 73 -14.38 -15.66 -18.96
N ARG A 74 -13.09 -15.49 -19.29
CA ARG A 74 -12.00 -16.29 -18.71
C ARG A 74 -11.89 -16.03 -17.21
N LEU A 75 -11.91 -14.75 -16.83
CA LEU A 75 -11.87 -14.31 -15.44
C LEU A 75 -13.10 -14.83 -14.67
N LYS A 76 -14.30 -14.82 -15.27
CA LYS A 76 -15.52 -15.36 -14.64
C LYS A 76 -15.36 -16.81 -14.16
N SER A 77 -14.72 -17.67 -14.97
CA SER A 77 -14.52 -19.07 -14.60
C SER A 77 -13.58 -19.25 -13.40
N ALA A 78 -12.54 -18.40 -13.30
CA ALA A 78 -11.64 -18.37 -12.16
C ALA A 78 -12.36 -17.84 -10.91
N ILE A 79 -13.13 -16.75 -11.06
CA ILE A 79 -13.91 -16.13 -9.98
C ILE A 79 -14.88 -17.14 -9.35
N VAL A 80 -15.62 -17.93 -10.14
CA VAL A 80 -16.58 -18.89 -9.60
C VAL A 80 -15.93 -19.88 -8.61
N ARG A 81 -14.68 -20.29 -8.87
CA ARG A 81 -13.95 -21.25 -8.00
C ARG A 81 -13.55 -20.66 -6.65
N ILE A 82 -13.26 -19.36 -6.62
CA ILE A 82 -12.76 -18.65 -5.43
C ILE A 82 -13.83 -17.85 -4.72
N GLN A 83 -14.99 -17.64 -5.37
CA GLN A 83 -16.08 -16.82 -4.84
C GLN A 83 -16.43 -17.21 -3.39
N PRO A 84 -16.47 -18.50 -3.02
CA PRO A 84 -16.70 -18.92 -1.64
C PRO A 84 -15.62 -18.46 -0.63
N LEU A 85 -14.40 -18.19 -1.09
CA LEU A 85 -13.29 -17.71 -0.26
C LEU A 85 -13.34 -16.19 -0.03
N LEU A 86 -13.98 -15.43 -0.91
CA LEU A 86 -14.01 -13.97 -0.88
C LEU A 86 -15.11 -13.45 0.06
N ARG A 87 -14.81 -12.38 0.80
CA ARG A 87 -15.83 -11.59 1.52
C ARG A 87 -16.51 -10.61 0.56
N PRO A 88 -17.70 -10.07 0.91
CA PRO A 88 -18.44 -9.16 0.03
C PRO A 88 -17.68 -7.91 -0.44
N ASP A 89 -16.60 -7.54 0.24
CA ASP A 89 -15.78 -6.36 -0.06
C ASP A 89 -14.39 -6.68 -0.59
N GLU A 90 -14.24 -7.88 -1.14
CA GLU A 90 -13.01 -8.39 -1.74
C GLU A 90 -13.27 -8.72 -3.21
N TYR A 91 -12.45 -8.18 -4.11
CA TYR A 91 -12.75 -8.23 -5.54
C TYR A 91 -11.58 -8.77 -6.31
N VAL A 92 -11.89 -9.45 -7.42
CA VAL A 92 -10.91 -9.75 -8.45
C VAL A 92 -11.11 -8.79 -9.60
N ILE A 93 -10.01 -8.20 -10.06
CA ILE A 93 -10.01 -7.29 -11.21
C ILE A 93 -8.96 -7.71 -12.24
N PRO A 94 -9.14 -7.34 -13.52
CA PRO A 94 -8.16 -7.62 -14.56
C PRO A 94 -6.77 -7.09 -14.21
N ASN A 95 -5.73 -7.80 -14.65
CA ASN A 95 -4.35 -7.46 -14.38
C ASN A 95 -4.01 -6.03 -14.81
N GLU A 96 -4.47 -5.63 -15.99
CA GLU A 96 -4.23 -4.33 -16.58
C GLU A 96 -4.88 -3.19 -15.80
N VAL A 97 -6.05 -3.43 -15.18
CA VAL A 97 -6.71 -2.45 -14.31
C VAL A 97 -5.91 -2.29 -13.02
N PHE A 98 -5.57 -3.41 -12.38
CA PHE A 98 -4.79 -3.42 -11.14
C PHE A 98 -3.43 -2.75 -11.32
N ASP A 99 -2.70 -3.10 -12.38
CA ASP A 99 -1.37 -2.55 -12.64
C ASP A 99 -1.42 -1.07 -13.02
N THR A 100 -2.46 -0.62 -13.73
CA THR A 100 -2.67 0.81 -14.02
C THR A 100 -2.89 1.59 -12.73
N TYR A 101 -3.79 1.12 -11.86
CA TYR A 101 -4.03 1.72 -10.55
C TYR A 101 -2.74 1.78 -9.72
N LYS A 102 -2.10 0.62 -9.52
CA LYS A 102 -0.86 0.49 -8.74
C LYS A 102 0.21 1.45 -9.24
N ASN A 103 0.43 1.54 -10.55
CA ASN A 103 1.48 2.39 -11.11
C ASN A 103 1.26 3.88 -10.91
N LEU A 104 0.00 4.32 -10.74
CA LEU A 104 -0.37 5.71 -10.49
C LEU A 104 -0.31 6.07 -9.01
N VAL A 105 -0.79 5.17 -8.13
CA VAL A 105 -0.91 5.47 -6.69
C VAL A 105 0.31 5.06 -5.87
N ASP A 106 1.11 4.11 -6.37
CA ASP A 106 2.32 3.65 -5.70
C ASP A 106 3.53 4.50 -6.12
N SER A 107 3.93 5.40 -5.22
CA SER A 107 5.07 6.28 -5.42
C SER A 107 6.43 5.58 -5.24
N ARG A 108 6.45 4.29 -4.86
CA ARG A 108 7.70 3.53 -4.71
C ARG A 108 8.42 3.43 -6.06
N GLN A 109 9.72 3.71 -6.06
CA GLN A 109 10.58 3.61 -7.25
C GLN A 109 11.35 2.28 -7.27
N GLY A 110 11.76 1.84 -8.47
CA GLY A 110 12.69 0.72 -8.64
C GLY A 110 12.04 -0.67 -8.64
N PHE A 111 12.83 -1.70 -8.30
CA PHE A 111 12.46 -3.12 -8.51
C PHE A 111 11.25 -3.60 -7.69
N LEU A 112 10.89 -2.89 -6.63
CA LEU A 112 9.69 -3.14 -5.82
C LEU A 112 8.39 -2.80 -6.57
N LYS A 113 8.48 -2.01 -7.65
CA LYS A 113 7.38 -1.64 -8.53
C LYS A 113 7.04 -2.82 -9.45
N GLY A 114 6.34 -3.82 -8.94
CA GLY A 114 5.90 -4.93 -9.79
C GLY A 114 5.32 -6.15 -9.10
N VAL A 115 5.67 -6.42 -7.84
CA VAL A 115 5.39 -7.73 -7.24
C VAL A 115 4.04 -7.81 -6.52
N SER A 116 3.42 -6.66 -6.21
CA SER A 116 2.10 -6.64 -5.59
C SER A 116 1.05 -7.30 -6.51
N SER A 117 0.29 -8.16 -5.85
CA SER A 117 -0.65 -9.10 -6.45
C SER A 117 -2.06 -8.93 -5.83
N GLY A 118 -2.13 -8.32 -4.65
CA GLY A 118 -3.33 -7.77 -4.05
C GLY A 118 -3.02 -6.42 -3.39
N GLY A 119 -4.07 -5.76 -2.91
CA GLY A 119 -3.94 -4.55 -2.12
C GLY A 119 -5.20 -4.19 -1.36
N TYR A 120 -5.04 -3.91 -0.07
CA TYR A 120 -6.04 -3.24 0.75
C TYR A 120 -6.12 -1.72 0.48
N ILE A 121 -7.26 -1.26 -0.04
CA ILE A 121 -7.57 0.14 -0.31
C ILE A 121 -8.25 0.75 0.92
N SER A 122 -7.44 1.37 1.77
CA SER A 122 -7.93 2.06 2.99
C SER A 122 -8.63 3.39 2.72
N ARG A 123 -8.41 4.02 1.56
CA ARG A 123 -8.92 5.36 1.20
C ARG A 123 -8.83 5.61 -0.30
N ASP A 124 -9.51 6.65 -0.79
CA ASP A 124 -9.49 7.08 -2.19
C ASP A 124 -8.13 7.68 -2.59
N ARG A 125 -7.22 6.83 -3.07
CA ARG A 125 -5.87 7.23 -3.50
C ARG A 125 -5.88 7.93 -4.87
N LEU A 126 -6.85 7.65 -5.73
CA LEU A 126 -6.92 8.26 -7.06
C LEU A 126 -7.28 9.74 -6.95
N ASP A 127 -8.21 10.08 -6.05
CA ASP A 127 -8.58 11.47 -5.78
C ASP A 127 -7.47 12.22 -5.02
N GLU A 128 -6.87 11.61 -3.99
CA GLU A 128 -5.76 12.23 -3.23
C GLU A 128 -4.57 12.63 -4.11
N THR A 129 -4.29 11.83 -5.15
CA THR A 129 -3.17 12.07 -6.07
C THR A 129 -3.60 12.90 -7.29
N GLY A 130 -4.89 13.19 -7.45
CA GLY A 130 -5.42 13.85 -8.65
C GLY A 130 -5.25 13.03 -9.93
N THR A 131 -5.12 11.70 -9.82
CA THR A 131 -4.77 10.81 -10.94
C THR A 131 -5.98 10.16 -11.60
N VAL A 132 -7.21 10.46 -11.18
CA VAL A 132 -8.45 9.91 -11.78
C VAL A 132 -8.45 10.04 -13.31
N LYS A 133 -8.15 11.23 -13.84
CA LYS A 133 -8.08 11.44 -15.29
C LYS A 133 -7.02 10.56 -15.96
N GLN A 134 -5.84 10.42 -15.34
CA GLN A 134 -4.75 9.59 -15.87
C GLN A 134 -5.13 8.11 -15.87
N PHE A 135 -5.80 7.67 -14.80
CA PHE A 135 -6.32 6.31 -14.69
C PHE A 135 -7.32 5.99 -15.81
N ARG A 136 -8.32 6.85 -15.99
CA ARG A 136 -9.32 6.71 -17.08
C ARG A 136 -8.64 6.69 -18.45
N THR A 137 -7.79 7.68 -18.75
CA THR A 137 -7.06 7.75 -20.03
C THR A 137 -6.25 6.48 -20.30
N ALA A 138 -5.51 5.98 -19.31
CA ALA A 138 -4.69 4.78 -19.46
C ALA A 138 -5.55 3.51 -19.71
N LEU A 139 -6.76 3.41 -19.14
CA LEU A 139 -7.67 2.30 -19.43
C LEU A 139 -8.35 2.43 -20.79
N THR A 140 -8.72 3.64 -21.21
CA THR A 140 -9.24 3.91 -22.56
C THR A 140 -8.22 3.53 -23.63
N GLU A 141 -6.95 3.89 -23.45
CA GLU A 141 -5.85 3.53 -24.36
C GLU A 141 -5.63 2.00 -24.45
N LYS A 142 -5.99 1.26 -23.40
CA LYS A 142 -5.98 -0.21 -23.38
C LYS A 142 -7.23 -0.84 -24.01
N GLY A 143 -8.18 -0.03 -24.47
CA GLY A 143 -9.39 -0.48 -25.14
C GLY A 143 -10.51 -0.91 -24.20
N LEU A 144 -10.49 -0.52 -22.92
CA LEU A 144 -11.58 -0.84 -22.00
C LEU A 144 -12.82 0.02 -22.32
N PRO A 145 -14.02 -0.58 -22.36
CA PRO A 145 -15.28 0.16 -22.49
C PRO A 145 -15.52 1.14 -21.34
N GLU A 146 -16.16 2.27 -21.62
CA GLU A 146 -16.40 3.34 -20.64
C GLU A 146 -17.13 2.86 -19.38
N ASN A 147 -18.13 2.00 -19.53
CA ASN A 147 -18.87 1.44 -18.39
C ASN A 147 -18.00 0.55 -17.48
N GLN A 148 -16.99 -0.12 -18.03
CA GLN A 148 -16.01 -0.85 -17.22
C GLN A 148 -15.05 0.11 -16.50
N ILE A 149 -14.60 1.16 -17.19
CA ILE A 149 -13.75 2.19 -16.61
C ILE A 149 -14.45 2.86 -15.42
N ASP A 150 -15.72 3.26 -15.58
CA ASP A 150 -16.54 3.83 -14.52
C ASP A 150 -16.67 2.89 -13.32
N LEU A 151 -16.92 1.60 -13.59
CA LEU A 151 -17.05 0.60 -12.54
C LEU A 151 -15.75 0.41 -11.75
N TYR A 152 -14.61 0.26 -12.43
CA TYR A 152 -13.32 0.07 -11.78
C TYR A 152 -12.83 1.34 -11.09
N GLU A 153 -13.09 2.53 -11.64
CA GLU A 153 -12.84 3.78 -10.94
C GLU A 153 -13.61 3.81 -9.62
N ARG A 154 -14.94 3.59 -9.67
CA ARG A 154 -15.80 3.58 -8.48
C ARG A 154 -15.29 2.58 -7.43
N LEU A 155 -14.95 1.37 -7.86
CA LEU A 155 -14.37 0.33 -6.99
C LEU A 155 -13.06 0.78 -6.33
N LEU A 156 -12.10 1.29 -7.11
CA LEU A 156 -10.76 1.64 -6.63
C LEU A 156 -10.72 2.94 -5.82
N ARG A 157 -11.76 3.76 -5.93
CA ARG A 157 -11.98 4.93 -5.07
C ARG A 157 -12.72 4.59 -3.78
N SER A 158 -13.33 3.40 -3.70
CA SER A 158 -14.06 2.95 -2.51
C SER A 158 -13.11 2.51 -1.40
N ALA A 159 -13.15 3.20 -0.27
CA ALA A 159 -12.40 2.82 0.93
C ALA A 159 -12.85 1.48 1.53
N ASP A 160 -12.01 0.90 2.38
CA ASP A 160 -12.20 -0.38 3.09
C ASP A 160 -12.41 -1.59 2.15
N THR A 161 -11.78 -1.56 0.97
CA THR A 161 -11.93 -2.56 -0.10
C THR A 161 -10.64 -3.34 -0.28
N ILE A 162 -10.69 -4.64 -0.56
CA ILE A 162 -9.51 -5.41 -1.00
C ILE A 162 -9.68 -5.76 -2.46
N VAL A 163 -8.63 -5.54 -3.26
CA VAL A 163 -8.60 -5.95 -4.67
C VAL A 163 -7.44 -6.89 -4.93
N PHE A 164 -7.69 -7.91 -5.76
CA PHE A 164 -6.70 -8.87 -6.23
C PHE A 164 -6.58 -8.80 -7.75
N ALA A 165 -5.34 -8.84 -8.25
CA ALA A 165 -5.09 -8.98 -9.67
C ALA A 165 -5.46 -10.40 -10.13
N GLU A 166 -6.05 -10.52 -11.32
CA GLU A 166 -6.41 -11.82 -11.92
C GLU A 166 -5.27 -12.86 -11.90
N ARG A 167 -4.01 -12.46 -12.09
CA ARG A 167 -2.86 -13.38 -12.09
C ARG A 167 -2.68 -14.17 -10.79
N VAL A 168 -3.24 -13.70 -9.67
CA VAL A 168 -3.18 -14.40 -8.37
C VAL A 168 -3.87 -15.75 -8.42
N PHE A 169 -4.89 -15.89 -9.28
CA PHE A 169 -5.75 -17.07 -9.36
C PHE A 169 -5.17 -18.20 -10.19
N ILE A 170 -4.11 -17.93 -10.96
CA ILE A 170 -3.45 -18.94 -11.79
C ILE A 170 -2.57 -19.86 -10.91
N ARG A 171 -2.42 -19.57 -9.62
CA ARG A 171 -1.55 -20.31 -8.69
C ARG A 171 -2.25 -20.49 -7.34
N ASP A 172 -1.80 -21.45 -6.54
CA ASP A 172 -2.21 -21.63 -5.13
C ASP A 172 -1.89 -20.41 -4.25
N PHE A 173 -1.26 -19.38 -4.82
CA PHE A 173 -0.94 -18.11 -4.20
C PHE A 173 -2.16 -17.35 -3.64
N ILE A 174 -3.37 -17.59 -4.17
CA ILE A 174 -4.58 -16.97 -3.61
C ILE A 174 -4.82 -17.34 -2.14
N LEU A 175 -4.44 -18.57 -1.74
CA LEU A 175 -4.64 -19.06 -0.38
C LEU A 175 -3.76 -18.34 0.64
N THR A 176 -2.69 -17.70 0.18
CA THR A 176 -1.84 -16.81 0.98
C THR A 176 -2.22 -15.34 0.79
N ALA A 177 -2.55 -14.92 -0.43
CA ALA A 177 -2.87 -13.52 -0.74
C ALA A 177 -4.12 -13.03 0.00
N ILE A 178 -5.18 -13.85 0.12
CA ILE A 178 -6.40 -13.44 0.82
C ILE A 178 -6.14 -13.15 2.31
N PRO A 179 -5.61 -14.10 3.10
CA PRO A 179 -5.25 -13.82 4.50
C PRO A 179 -4.30 -12.64 4.65
N HIS A 180 -3.33 -12.49 3.75
CA HIS A 180 -2.36 -11.41 3.76
C HIS A 180 -3.01 -10.03 3.68
N GLU A 181 -3.85 -9.78 2.65
CA GLU A 181 -4.50 -8.49 2.49
C GLU A 181 -5.56 -8.22 3.57
N ARG A 182 -6.25 -9.27 4.04
CA ARG A 182 -7.15 -9.17 5.20
C ARG A 182 -6.38 -8.76 6.46
N PHE A 183 -5.13 -9.19 6.61
CA PHE A 183 -4.27 -8.80 7.73
C PHE A 183 -4.01 -7.30 7.73
N HIS A 184 -3.63 -6.73 6.58
CA HIS A 184 -3.47 -5.28 6.41
C HIS A 184 -4.75 -4.52 6.78
N LYS A 185 -5.90 -5.02 6.35
CA LYS A 185 -7.21 -4.43 6.67
C LYS A 185 -7.49 -4.40 8.17
N GLU A 186 -7.34 -5.53 8.86
CA GLU A 186 -7.58 -5.61 10.30
C GLU A 186 -6.55 -4.81 11.13
N MET A 187 -5.30 -4.73 10.68
CA MET A 187 -4.30 -3.85 11.27
C MET A 187 -4.73 -2.38 11.23
N LYS A 188 -5.31 -1.93 10.12
CA LYS A 188 -5.81 -0.55 9.96
C LYS A 188 -7.05 -0.25 10.80
N ARG A 189 -7.72 -1.27 11.33
CA ARG A 189 -8.86 -1.14 12.27
C ARG A 189 -8.42 -1.04 13.73
N LEU A 190 -7.14 -1.25 14.03
CA LEU A 190 -6.61 -1.02 15.38
C LEU A 190 -6.79 0.44 15.79
N SER A 191 -6.91 0.66 17.11
CA SER A 191 -6.83 2.01 17.65
C SER A 191 -5.47 2.63 17.29
N SER A 192 -5.38 3.96 17.18
CA SER A 192 -4.10 4.63 16.88
C SER A 192 -3.01 4.26 17.89
N ALA A 193 -3.37 4.07 19.17
CA ALA A 193 -2.44 3.65 20.21
C ALA A 193 -1.94 2.21 20.00
N ASP A 194 -2.83 1.26 19.66
CA ASP A 194 -2.44 -0.12 19.39
C ASP A 194 -1.64 -0.24 18.09
N TYR A 195 -1.98 0.53 17.07
CA TYR A 195 -1.28 0.57 15.80
C TYR A 195 0.17 1.06 15.96
N GLU A 196 0.39 2.18 16.65
CA GLU A 196 1.73 2.68 16.94
C GLU A 196 2.51 1.74 17.87
N TYR A 197 1.84 1.08 18.81
CA TYR A 197 2.47 0.06 19.65
C TYR A 197 2.95 -1.15 18.84
N MET A 198 2.10 -1.69 17.95
CA MET A 198 2.47 -2.78 17.05
C MET A 198 3.64 -2.41 16.14
N LYS A 199 3.63 -1.19 15.59
CA LYS A 199 4.74 -0.66 14.78
C LYS A 199 6.06 -0.66 15.55
N LYS A 200 6.06 -0.10 16.76
CA LYS A 200 7.25 -0.08 17.62
C LYS A 200 7.79 -1.49 17.91
N VAL A 201 6.91 -2.43 18.23
CA VAL A 201 7.31 -3.82 18.53
C VAL A 201 7.90 -4.51 17.29
N ALA A 202 7.30 -4.29 16.11
CA ALA A 202 7.87 -4.80 14.86
C ALA A 202 9.25 -4.18 14.58
N ASP A 203 9.44 -2.88 14.83
CA ASP A 203 10.76 -2.25 14.73
C ASP A 203 11.77 -2.92 15.66
N GLU A 204 11.43 -3.14 16.93
CA GLU A 204 12.30 -3.80 17.90
C GLU A 204 12.69 -5.22 17.46
N ILE A 205 11.73 -6.02 17.01
CA ILE A 205 11.98 -7.42 16.59
C ILE A 205 12.82 -7.48 15.30
N ARG A 206 12.53 -6.63 14.31
CA ARG A 206 13.25 -6.62 13.03
C ARG A 206 14.73 -6.27 13.15
N HIS A 207 15.10 -5.55 14.20
CA HIS A 207 16.48 -5.12 14.47
C HIS A 207 17.20 -6.04 15.48
N ILE A 208 16.60 -7.15 15.90
CA ILE A 208 17.32 -8.16 16.68
C ILE A 208 18.44 -8.72 15.79
N PRO A 209 19.70 -8.72 16.26
CA PRO A 209 20.80 -9.29 15.50
C PRO A 209 20.65 -10.82 15.41
N GLY A 210 21.03 -11.38 14.26
CA GLY A 210 21.10 -12.82 14.08
C GLY A 210 22.09 -13.49 15.04
N PRO A 211 22.02 -14.83 15.24
CA PRO A 211 22.97 -15.58 16.06
C PRO A 211 24.43 -15.29 15.67
N GLY A 212 25.28 -14.99 16.64
CA GLY A 212 26.68 -14.64 16.41
C GLY A 212 26.91 -13.22 15.86
N GLY A 213 25.88 -12.35 15.87
CA GLY A 213 25.98 -10.95 15.42
C GLY A 213 26.00 -10.79 13.90
N ALA A 214 25.77 -11.86 13.14
CA ALA A 214 25.76 -11.83 11.68
C ALA A 214 24.32 -11.79 11.13
N GLY A 215 24.02 -10.79 10.30
CA GLY A 215 22.78 -10.70 9.52
C GLY A 215 21.51 -10.40 10.33
N SER A 216 20.38 -10.54 9.64
CA SER A 216 19.04 -10.34 10.19
C SER A 216 18.55 -11.56 10.96
N PHE A 217 17.85 -11.33 12.07
CA PHE A 217 17.13 -12.37 12.80
C PHE A 217 15.92 -12.94 12.02
N LEU A 218 15.35 -12.17 11.10
CA LEU A 218 14.31 -12.66 10.18
C LEU A 218 14.91 -13.67 9.20
N LYS A 219 14.68 -14.95 9.47
CA LYS A 219 15.02 -16.06 8.57
C LYS A 219 13.77 -16.50 7.82
N GLU A 220 13.83 -16.46 6.49
CA GLU A 220 12.78 -17.03 5.64
C GLU A 220 12.71 -18.55 5.81
N LYS A 221 11.50 -19.08 5.94
CA LYS A 221 11.25 -20.52 5.97
C LYS A 221 11.50 -21.19 4.63
N VAL A 222 11.20 -20.49 3.54
CA VAL A 222 11.51 -20.89 2.16
C VAL A 222 12.33 -19.77 1.52
N PRO A 223 13.61 -19.98 1.18
CA PRO A 223 14.44 -18.93 0.61
C PRO A 223 13.89 -18.47 -0.74
N GLN A 224 13.32 -17.27 -0.80
CA GLN A 224 12.83 -16.64 -2.04
C GLN A 224 13.85 -15.62 -2.57
N GLY A 225 15.14 -15.96 -2.47
CA GLY A 225 16.23 -15.04 -2.83
C GLY A 225 16.28 -13.77 -1.97
N GLY A 226 15.70 -13.80 -0.76
CA GLY A 226 15.68 -12.66 0.16
C GLY A 226 14.57 -11.65 -0.09
N PHE A 227 13.65 -11.90 -1.05
CA PHE A 227 12.56 -10.96 -1.37
C PHE A 227 11.66 -10.68 -0.17
N LEU A 228 11.23 -11.73 0.55
CA LEU A 228 10.35 -11.58 1.70
C LEU A 228 11.07 -10.85 2.83
N SER A 229 12.31 -11.26 3.14
CA SER A 229 13.17 -10.63 4.16
C SER A 229 13.33 -9.15 3.88
N MET A 230 13.61 -8.79 2.62
CA MET A 230 13.70 -7.40 2.23
C MET A 230 12.33 -6.71 2.31
N ALA A 231 11.24 -7.30 1.83
CA ALA A 231 9.90 -6.70 1.97
C ALA A 231 9.53 -6.45 3.45
N ALA A 232 9.97 -7.30 4.37
CA ALA A 232 9.74 -7.12 5.80
C ALA A 232 10.73 -6.16 6.47
N GLN A 233 11.98 -6.10 6.01
CA GLN A 233 13.01 -5.21 6.55
C GLN A 233 12.90 -3.79 5.99
N THR A 234 12.60 -3.64 4.70
CA THR A 234 12.53 -2.36 3.99
C THR A 234 11.10 -1.90 3.76
N GLY A 235 10.10 -2.76 3.96
CA GLY A 235 8.68 -2.41 3.84
C GLY A 235 8.05 -1.93 5.13
N SER A 236 6.71 -1.78 5.11
CA SER A 236 5.96 -1.36 6.28
C SER A 236 5.99 -2.44 7.36
N PHE A 237 5.83 -2.05 8.62
CA PHE A 237 5.71 -3.02 9.71
C PHE A 237 4.46 -3.93 9.57
N GLU A 238 3.48 -3.53 8.75
CA GLU A 238 2.29 -4.32 8.45
C GLU A 238 2.66 -5.55 7.62
N GLU A 239 3.55 -5.40 6.64
CA GLU A 239 4.11 -6.52 5.86
C GLU A 239 4.81 -7.53 6.77
N PHE A 240 5.55 -7.07 7.77
CA PHE A 240 6.20 -7.96 8.74
C PHE A 240 5.20 -8.89 9.44
N TYR A 241 4.09 -8.34 9.95
CA TYR A 241 3.05 -9.14 10.60
C TYR A 241 2.26 -10.01 9.62
N ALA A 242 1.93 -9.50 8.43
CA ALA A 242 1.20 -10.26 7.41
C ALA A 242 2.01 -11.47 6.94
N TYR A 243 3.30 -11.31 6.60
CA TYR A 243 4.18 -12.42 6.26
C TYR A 243 4.39 -13.41 7.41
N MET A 244 4.42 -12.92 8.65
CA MET A 244 4.48 -13.80 9.82
C MET A 244 3.22 -14.65 9.95
N ALA A 245 2.04 -14.06 9.73
CA ALA A 245 0.77 -14.78 9.74
C ALA A 245 0.70 -15.86 8.65
N ASP A 246 1.31 -15.58 7.49
CA ASP A 246 1.43 -16.52 6.36
C ASP A 246 2.50 -17.61 6.58
N GLY A 247 3.24 -17.57 7.69
CA GLY A 247 4.29 -18.54 8.00
C GLY A 247 5.55 -18.38 7.13
N ALA A 248 5.78 -17.17 6.59
CA ALA A 248 6.98 -16.86 5.81
C ALA A 248 8.27 -16.92 6.64
N TRP A 249 8.17 -16.66 7.94
CA TRP A 249 9.29 -16.71 8.87
C TRP A 249 9.41 -18.05 9.58
N THR A 250 10.59 -18.30 10.15
CA THR A 250 10.75 -19.37 11.13
C THR A 250 9.87 -19.13 12.37
N GLU A 251 9.49 -20.23 13.05
CA GLU A 251 8.70 -20.17 14.29
C GLU A 251 9.38 -19.35 15.39
N GLU A 252 10.72 -19.23 15.34
CA GLU A 252 11.52 -18.40 16.23
C GLU A 252 11.08 -16.93 16.24
N VAL A 253 10.63 -16.39 15.11
CA VAL A 253 10.18 -14.98 15.02
C VAL A 253 8.88 -14.77 15.76
N GLU A 254 7.91 -15.68 15.58
CA GLU A 254 6.63 -15.63 16.30
C GLU A 254 6.84 -15.88 17.81
N GLN A 255 7.74 -16.80 18.17
CA GLN A 255 8.12 -17.05 19.55
C GLN A 255 8.74 -15.80 20.20
N LYS A 256 9.62 -15.07 19.50
CA LYS A 256 10.20 -13.84 20.04
C LYS A 256 9.17 -12.75 20.26
N LEU A 257 8.19 -12.62 19.37
CA LEU A 257 7.06 -11.71 19.60
C LEU A 257 6.29 -12.10 20.88
N ALA A 258 6.02 -13.39 21.07
CA ALA A 258 5.32 -13.91 22.24
C ALA A 258 6.08 -13.64 23.55
N GLU A 259 7.40 -13.83 23.55
CA GLU A 259 8.26 -13.65 24.72
C GLU A 259 8.46 -12.17 25.08
N GLN A 260 8.79 -11.33 24.10
CA GLN A 260 9.18 -9.93 24.36
C GLN A 260 8.00 -8.99 24.48
N SER A 261 6.89 -9.28 23.78
CA SER A 261 5.72 -8.43 23.77
C SER A 261 4.42 -9.25 23.77
N PRO A 262 4.04 -9.86 24.91
CA PRO A 262 2.82 -10.66 25.01
C PRO A 262 1.54 -9.92 24.60
N ARG A 263 1.50 -8.59 24.78
CA ARG A 263 0.37 -7.76 24.33
C ARG A 263 0.29 -7.70 22.80
N ALA A 264 1.41 -7.42 22.12
CA ALA A 264 1.43 -7.41 20.66
C ALA A 264 1.14 -8.80 20.09
N TYR A 265 1.66 -9.85 20.72
CA TYR A 265 1.37 -11.22 20.33
C TYR A 265 -0.12 -11.56 20.39
N ARG A 266 -0.83 -11.17 21.45
CA ARG A 266 -2.29 -11.36 21.53
C ARG A 266 -3.06 -10.63 20.42
N MET A 267 -2.63 -9.41 20.07
CA MET A 267 -3.25 -8.66 18.97
C MET A 267 -2.99 -9.33 17.62
N TYR A 268 -1.74 -9.75 17.38
CA TYR A 268 -1.35 -10.52 16.20
C TYR A 268 -2.17 -11.81 16.08
N LEU A 269 -2.30 -12.62 17.14
CA LEU A 269 -3.07 -13.86 17.12
C LEU A 269 -4.55 -13.62 16.81
N ARG A 270 -5.15 -12.59 17.41
CA ARG A 270 -6.54 -12.22 17.11
C ARG A 270 -6.71 -11.89 15.64
N ILE A 271 -5.82 -11.07 15.07
CA ILE A 271 -5.89 -10.71 13.65
C ILE A 271 -5.67 -11.96 12.78
N LYS A 272 -4.62 -12.75 13.04
CA LYS A 272 -4.32 -13.98 12.31
C LYS A 272 -5.50 -14.95 12.26
N GLU A 273 -6.22 -15.11 13.37
CA GLU A 273 -7.42 -15.97 13.39
C GLU A 273 -8.59 -15.33 12.62
N GLN A 274 -8.79 -14.02 12.74
CA GLN A 274 -9.83 -13.29 11.99
C GLN A 274 -9.62 -13.30 10.47
N THR A 275 -8.38 -13.44 9.99
CA THR A 275 -8.05 -13.38 8.56
C THR A 275 -7.91 -14.75 7.93
N ARG A 276 -7.92 -15.82 8.73
CA ARG A 276 -7.79 -17.20 8.27
C ARG A 276 -8.90 -17.56 7.28
N LEU A 277 -8.55 -18.35 6.27
CA LEU A 277 -9.54 -19.01 5.40
C LEU A 277 -10.18 -20.17 6.16
N ASP A 278 -11.50 -20.31 6.06
CA ASP A 278 -12.18 -21.50 6.57
C ASP A 278 -11.87 -22.70 5.66
N ARG A 279 -10.89 -23.50 6.07
CA ARG A 279 -10.46 -24.69 5.32
C ARG A 279 -11.45 -25.85 5.45
N SER A 280 -12.43 -25.77 6.34
CA SER A 280 -13.35 -26.89 6.60
C SER A 280 -14.37 -27.09 5.47
N GLU A 281 -14.60 -26.09 4.63
CA GLU A 281 -15.60 -26.15 3.55
C GLU A 281 -15.02 -26.32 2.14
N HIS A 282 -13.68 -26.31 2.00
CA HIS A 282 -13.04 -26.10 0.69
C HIS A 282 -12.05 -27.21 0.36
N SER A 283 -12.56 -28.43 0.15
CA SER A 283 -11.86 -29.41 -0.68
C SER A 283 -11.93 -28.96 -2.13
N LEU A 284 -11.07 -28.00 -2.50
CA LEU A 284 -10.77 -27.63 -3.88
C LEU A 284 -10.09 -28.82 -4.56
N ARG A 285 -10.88 -29.81 -4.98
CA ARG A 285 -10.46 -30.93 -5.83
C ARG A 285 -10.94 -30.71 -7.25
#